data_AF-S5ZRI0-F1
#
_entry.id   AF-S5ZRI0-F1
#
_cell.length_a   1.000
_cell.length_b   1.000
_cell.length_c   1.000
_cell.angle_alpha   90.00
_cell.angle_beta   90.00
_cell.angle_gamma   90.00
#
_symmetry.space_group_name_H-M   'P 1'
#
loop_
_entity.id
_entity.type
_entity.pdbx_description
1 polymer ?
#
loop_
_entity_poly.entity_id
_entity_poly.type
_entity_poly.pdbx_seq_one_letter_code
_entity_poly.pdbx_strand_id
1 'polypeptide(L)'
;GEDEPKQYIAEDEPFQIEYFDASESGGADGVLKWGQAEARRPLPLYDSPLFKFAVVRISEEESWFFAKVHHIISDGISMTILGNRITDIYLKLAKGETDLEPVQSSFTEHIQSELE
;
A
#
# COMPACT_ATOMS: atom_id res chain seq x y z
N GLY A 1 -14.68 27.48 -5.56
CA GLY A 1 -15.73 27.69 -6.57
C GLY A 1 -15.98 26.40 -7.34
N GLU A 2 -16.93 26.38 -8.28
CA GLU A 2 -17.24 25.16 -9.08
C GLU A 2 -16.07 24.64 -9.91
N ASP A 3 -15.05 25.47 -10.17
CA ASP A 3 -13.84 25.14 -10.95
C ASP A 3 -12.58 24.81 -10.11
N GLU A 4 -12.72 24.56 -8.80
CA GLU A 4 -11.58 24.18 -7.96
C GLU A 4 -11.40 22.65 -7.87
N PRO A 5 -10.15 22.15 -7.80
CA PRO A 5 -9.90 20.75 -7.53
C PRO A 5 -10.46 20.37 -6.16
N LYS A 6 -11.14 19.23 -6.10
CA LYS A 6 -11.72 18.66 -4.87
C LYS A 6 -11.20 17.26 -4.65
N GLN A 7 -11.16 16.87 -3.37
CA GLN A 7 -10.88 15.51 -2.94
C GLN A 7 -12.10 14.92 -2.25
N TYR A 8 -12.25 13.61 -2.33
CA TYR A 8 -13.26 12.84 -1.61
C TYR A 8 -12.61 11.56 -1.09
N ILE A 9 -13.24 10.95 -0.09
CA ILE A 9 -12.88 9.63 0.40
C ILE A 9 -13.88 8.66 -0.18
N ALA A 10 -13.40 7.70 -0.97
CA ALA A 10 -14.22 6.60 -1.46
C ALA A 10 -14.65 5.70 -0.30
N GLU A 11 -15.73 4.94 -0.46
CA GLU A 11 -16.12 3.92 0.51
C GLU A 11 -15.00 2.89 0.68
N ASP A 12 -14.83 2.39 1.90
CA ASP A 12 -13.87 1.34 2.20
C ASP A 12 -14.36 0.02 1.61
N GLU A 13 -13.73 -0.42 0.52
CA GLU A 13 -14.05 -1.65 -0.17
C GLU A 13 -12.88 -2.64 -0.08
N PRO A 14 -13.15 -3.92 0.24
CA PRO A 14 -12.14 -4.96 0.19
C PRO A 14 -11.54 -5.05 -1.22
N PHE A 15 -10.21 -4.96 -1.32
CA PHE A 15 -9.48 -5.16 -2.55
C PHE A 15 -8.70 -6.47 -2.51
N GLN A 16 -8.48 -7.07 -3.68
CA GLN A 16 -7.64 -8.25 -3.82
C GLN A 16 -6.17 -7.83 -3.84
N ILE A 17 -5.37 -8.39 -2.93
CA ILE A 17 -3.91 -8.27 -2.99
C ILE A 17 -3.41 -9.31 -3.99
N GLU A 18 -2.64 -8.87 -4.98
CA GLU A 18 -2.03 -9.77 -5.95
C GLU A 18 -1.02 -10.68 -5.25
N TYR A 19 -1.15 -11.99 -5.42
CA TYR A 19 -0.20 -12.97 -4.92
C TYR A 19 0.31 -13.84 -6.07
N PHE A 20 1.63 -14.03 -6.15
CA PHE A 20 2.22 -14.97 -7.10
C PHE A 20 3.51 -15.59 -6.59
N ASP A 21 3.80 -16.78 -7.11
CA ASP A 21 5.01 -17.54 -6.80
C ASP A 21 6.08 -17.31 -7.87
N ALA A 22 7.18 -16.67 -7.45
CA ALA A 22 8.33 -16.40 -8.30
C ALA A 22 9.47 -17.42 -8.13
N SER A 23 9.31 -18.40 -7.23
CA SER A 23 10.34 -19.41 -6.96
C SER A 23 10.64 -20.27 -8.19
N GLU A 24 9.68 -20.44 -9.10
CA GLU A 24 9.82 -21.23 -10.33
C GLU A 24 10.01 -20.39 -11.61
N SER A 25 9.81 -19.07 -11.55
CA SER A 25 9.59 -18.22 -12.74
C SER A 25 10.55 -17.04 -12.90
N GLY A 26 11.72 -17.09 -12.25
CA GLY A 26 12.79 -16.09 -12.43
C GLY A 26 13.44 -15.59 -11.14
N GLY A 27 12.95 -16.06 -9.97
CA GLY A 27 13.49 -15.70 -8.66
C GLY A 27 13.51 -14.20 -8.41
N ALA A 28 14.40 -13.76 -7.50
CA ALA A 28 14.52 -12.37 -7.09
C ALA A 28 14.75 -11.38 -8.25
N ASP A 29 15.58 -11.72 -9.26
CA ASP A 29 15.87 -10.84 -10.39
C ASP A 29 14.63 -10.61 -11.28
N GLY A 30 13.85 -11.66 -11.52
CA GLY A 30 12.58 -11.55 -12.23
C GLY A 30 11.59 -10.62 -11.52
N VAL A 31 11.50 -10.75 -10.19
CA VAL A 31 10.62 -9.92 -9.36
C VAL A 31 11.09 -8.46 -9.33
N LEU A 32 12.39 -8.20 -9.25
CA LEU A 32 12.93 -6.84 -9.35
C LEU A 32 12.59 -6.19 -10.69
N LYS A 33 12.74 -6.90 -11.81
CA LYS A 33 12.36 -6.41 -13.14
C LYS A 33 10.86 -6.14 -13.26
N TRP A 34 10.03 -7.05 -12.75
CA TRP A 34 8.59 -6.85 -12.68
C TRP A 34 8.23 -5.62 -11.85
N GLY A 35 8.81 -5.48 -10.65
CA GLY A 35 8.55 -4.34 -9.75
C GLY A 35 8.97 -3.01 -10.37
N GLN A 36 10.10 -2.96 -11.07
CA GLN A 36 10.53 -1.77 -11.81
C GLN A 36 9.59 -1.42 -12.96
N ALA A 37 9.10 -2.42 -13.70
CA ALA A 37 8.12 -2.20 -14.76
C ALA A 37 6.79 -1.70 -14.17
N GLU A 38 6.35 -2.28 -13.06
CA GLU A 38 5.11 -1.90 -12.37
C GLU A 38 5.19 -0.49 -11.76
N ALA A 39 6.33 -0.11 -11.20
CA ALA A 39 6.58 1.23 -10.68
C ALA A 39 6.48 2.32 -11.77
N ARG A 40 6.77 1.98 -13.02
CA ARG A 40 6.63 2.89 -14.17
C ARG A 40 5.22 2.94 -14.75
N ARG A 41 4.35 1.99 -14.40
CA ARG A 41 2.95 2.00 -14.85
C ARG A 41 2.19 3.07 -14.05
N PRO A 42 1.58 4.06 -14.71
CA PRO A 42 0.78 5.06 -14.02
C PRO A 42 -0.38 4.43 -13.24
N LEU A 43 -0.73 5.05 -12.11
CA LEU A 43 -2.00 4.79 -11.42
C LEU A 43 -3.02 5.82 -11.95
N PRO A 44 -4.16 5.39 -12.50
CA PRO A 44 -5.22 6.32 -12.91
C PRO A 44 -5.68 7.16 -11.71
N LEU A 45 -5.77 8.48 -11.90
CA LEU A 45 -6.12 9.38 -10.80
C LEU A 45 -7.60 9.33 -10.43
N TYR A 46 -8.46 9.11 -11.42
CA TYR A 46 -9.91 9.16 -11.26
C TYR A 46 -10.50 7.76 -11.19
N ASP A 47 -11.47 7.57 -10.30
CA ASP A 47 -12.29 6.36 -10.17
C ASP A 47 -11.48 5.05 -10.12
N SER A 48 -10.32 5.09 -9.45
CA SER A 48 -9.46 3.91 -9.32
C SER A 48 -8.69 3.92 -8.00
N PRO A 49 -8.27 2.74 -7.49
CA PRO A 49 -7.38 2.67 -6.35
C PRO A 49 -6.08 3.45 -6.62
N LEU A 50 -5.78 4.39 -5.74
CA LEU A 50 -4.55 5.19 -5.80
C LEU A 50 -3.34 4.43 -5.23
N PHE A 51 -3.42 3.11 -5.17
CA PHE A 51 -2.37 2.21 -4.71
C PHE A 51 -2.44 0.87 -5.43
N LYS A 52 -1.34 0.12 -5.38
CA LYS A 52 -1.25 -1.28 -5.77
C LYS A 52 -0.33 -2.00 -4.80
N PHE A 53 -0.81 -3.14 -4.29
CA PHE A 53 -0.04 -4.04 -3.45
C PHE A 53 0.09 -5.41 -4.10
N ALA A 54 1.23 -6.06 -3.85
CA ALA A 54 1.40 -7.48 -4.16
C ALA A 54 2.27 -8.15 -3.11
N VAL A 55 2.03 -9.44 -2.90
CA VAL A 55 2.88 -10.34 -2.12
C VAL A 55 3.49 -11.36 -3.07
N VAL A 56 4.80 -11.47 -3.05
CA VAL A 56 5.53 -12.33 -3.98
C VAL A 56 6.34 -13.34 -3.19
N ARG A 57 6.10 -14.63 -3.44
CA ARG A 57 6.93 -15.67 -2.83
C ARG A 57 8.22 -15.83 -3.63
N ILE A 58 9.37 -15.69 -2.97
CA ILE A 58 10.70 -15.84 -3.56
C ILE A 58 11.23 -17.27 -3.32
N SER A 59 11.00 -17.80 -2.12
CA SER A 59 11.37 -19.16 -1.72
C SER A 59 10.40 -19.69 -0.66
N GLU A 60 10.68 -20.83 -0.03
CA GLU A 60 9.88 -21.33 1.09
C GLU A 60 9.93 -20.41 2.32
N GLU A 61 11.05 -19.72 2.53
CA GLU A 61 11.29 -18.91 3.73
C GLU A 61 11.35 -17.40 3.44
N GLU A 62 11.17 -17.00 2.17
CA GLU A 62 11.29 -15.61 1.74
C GLU A 62 10.09 -15.18 0.91
N SER A 63 9.46 -14.09 1.35
CA SER A 63 8.38 -13.41 0.63
C SER A 63 8.64 -11.91 0.62
N TRP A 64 8.33 -11.25 -0.49
CA TRP A 64 8.48 -9.83 -0.68
C TRP A 64 7.12 -9.16 -0.74
N PHE A 65 7.03 -7.96 -0.19
CA PHE A 65 5.86 -7.10 -0.31
C PHE A 65 6.17 -5.94 -1.25
N PHE A 66 5.39 -5.81 -2.33
CA PHE A 66 5.47 -4.69 -3.24
C PHE A 66 4.37 -3.69 -2.91
N ALA A 67 4.74 -2.41 -2.81
CA ALA A 67 3.81 -1.31 -2.68
C ALA A 67 4.12 -0.19 -3.67
N LYS A 68 3.08 0.25 -4.38
CA LYS A 68 3.07 1.45 -5.21
C LYS A 68 1.90 2.30 -4.79
N VAL A 69 2.13 3.57 -4.50
CA VAL A 69 1.09 4.51 -4.06
C VAL A 69 1.23 5.79 -4.87
N HIS A 70 0.10 6.38 -5.25
CA HIS A 70 0.09 7.66 -5.95
C HIS A 70 0.53 8.77 -4.99
N HIS A 71 1.50 9.59 -5.38
CA HIS A 71 2.06 10.63 -4.51
C HIS A 71 1.06 11.70 -4.03
N ILE A 72 -0.08 11.82 -4.69
CA ILE A 72 -1.17 12.72 -4.25
C ILE A 72 -1.74 12.33 -2.88
N ILE A 73 -1.61 11.06 -2.47
CA ILE A 73 -2.07 10.56 -1.16
C ILE A 73 -0.94 10.08 -0.25
N SER A 74 0.33 10.21 -0.67
CA SER A 74 1.48 9.70 0.11
C SER A 74 2.82 10.36 -0.25
N ASP A 75 3.66 10.50 0.76
CA ASP A 75 5.04 10.96 0.71
C ASP A 75 6.04 9.89 1.24
N GLY A 76 7.33 10.21 1.28
CA GLY A 76 8.35 9.27 1.75
C GLY A 76 8.22 8.88 3.25
N ILE A 77 7.66 9.77 4.07
CA ILE A 77 7.48 9.53 5.51
C ILE A 77 6.31 8.58 5.72
N SER A 78 5.16 8.87 5.12
CA SER A 78 3.97 8.01 5.16
C SER A 78 4.22 6.62 4.59
N MET A 79 5.05 6.49 3.53
CA MET A 79 5.46 5.17 3.04
C MET A 79 6.30 4.38 4.06
N THR A 80 7.14 5.05 4.84
CA THR A 80 7.90 4.41 5.93
C THR A 80 6.97 3.94 7.04
N ILE A 81 6.00 4.78 7.42
CA ILE A 81 4.98 4.45 8.42
C ILE A 81 4.13 3.27 7.95
N LEU A 82 3.71 3.26 6.69
CA LEU A 82 2.96 2.17 6.07
C LEU A 82 3.72 0.84 6.17
N GLY A 83 4.99 0.81 5.75
CA GLY A 83 5.82 -0.39 5.81
C GLY A 83 6.01 -0.92 7.24
N ASN A 84 6.30 -0.04 8.19
CA ASN A 84 6.45 -0.41 9.60
C ASN A 84 5.15 -0.99 10.18
N ARG A 85 4.00 -0.37 9.85
CA ARG A 85 2.70 -0.80 10.37
C ARG A 85 2.26 -2.14 9.78
N ILE A 86 2.46 -2.37 8.49
CA ILE A 86 2.20 -3.67 7.86
C ILE A 86 3.06 -4.74 8.54
N THR A 87 4.34 -4.45 8.78
CA THR A 87 5.26 -5.39 9.44
C THR A 87 4.83 -5.71 10.86
N ASP A 88 4.46 -4.71 11.67
CA ASP A 88 3.99 -4.92 13.04
C ASP A 88 2.73 -5.78 13.10
N ILE A 89 1.71 -5.42 12.29
CA ILE A 89 0.45 -6.16 12.21
C ILE A 89 0.71 -7.60 11.76
N TYR A 90 1.53 -7.80 10.71
CA TYR A 90 1.89 -9.12 10.23
C TYR A 90 2.56 -9.98 11.32
N LEU A 91 3.54 -9.43 12.03
CA LEU A 91 4.26 -10.15 13.08
C LEU A 91 3.36 -10.51 14.28
N LYS A 92 2.40 -9.66 14.63
CA LYS A 92 1.39 -9.95 15.66
C LYS A 92 0.46 -11.07 15.21
N LEU A 93 -0.10 -10.96 14.02
CA LEU A 93 -0.99 -11.99 13.45
C LEU A 93 -0.27 -13.34 13.29
N ALA A 94 1.00 -13.34 12.88
CA ALA A 94 1.81 -14.56 12.77
C ALA A 94 2.04 -15.27 14.11
N LYS A 95 1.94 -14.55 15.24
CA LYS A 95 1.99 -15.09 16.60
C LYS A 95 0.62 -15.49 17.15
N GLY A 96 -0.45 -15.28 16.38
CA GLY A 96 -1.83 -15.51 16.82
C GLY A 96 -2.42 -14.38 17.67
N GLU A 97 -1.76 -13.22 17.73
CA GLU A 97 -2.30 -12.03 18.40
C GLU A 97 -3.36 -11.38 17.48
N THR A 98 -4.55 -11.13 18.00
CA THR A 98 -5.69 -10.56 17.24
C THR A 98 -6.12 -9.18 17.73
N ASP A 99 -5.53 -8.72 18.84
CA ASP A 99 -5.75 -7.38 19.36
C ASP A 99 -4.82 -6.40 18.64
N LEU A 100 -5.31 -5.87 17.52
CA LEU A 100 -4.57 -4.91 16.69
C LEU A 100 -4.96 -3.49 17.10
N GLU A 101 -3.96 -2.66 17.37
CA GLU A 101 -4.22 -1.26 17.71
C GLU A 101 -4.97 -0.54 16.58
N PRO A 102 -5.95 0.31 16.92
CA PRO A 102 -6.75 1.02 15.94
C PRO A 102 -5.90 1.95 15.06
N VAL A 103 -6.44 2.35 13.92
CA VAL A 103 -5.80 3.36 13.05
C VAL A 103 -5.72 4.68 13.79
N GLN A 104 -4.51 5.07 14.22
CA GLN A 104 -4.25 6.42 14.73
C GLN A 104 -4.05 7.39 13.58
N SER A 105 -4.67 8.57 13.73
CA SER A 105 -4.63 9.75 12.87
C SER A 105 -5.06 9.56 11.42
N SER A 106 -6.16 10.22 11.04
CA SER A 106 -6.57 10.32 9.63
C SER A 106 -6.05 11.63 9.02
N PHE A 107 -5.71 11.61 7.73
CA PHE A 107 -5.44 12.85 6.98
C PHE A 107 -6.61 13.85 7.10
N THR A 108 -7.85 13.36 7.26
CA THR A 108 -9.00 14.22 7.50
C THR A 108 -8.91 15.01 8.79
N GLU A 109 -8.34 14.44 9.85
CA GLU A 109 -8.15 15.13 11.13
C GLU A 109 -7.09 16.23 10.99
N HIS A 110 -6.04 15.98 10.19
CA HIS A 110 -5.07 17.03 9.85
C HIS A 110 -5.69 18.17 9.05
N ILE A 111 -6.46 17.88 7.99
CA ILE A 111 -7.16 18.92 7.22
C ILE A 111 -8.11 19.71 8.11
N GLN A 112 -8.84 19.04 9.02
CA GLN A 112 -9.72 19.72 9.95
C GLN A 112 -8.96 20.67 10.87
N SER A 113 -7.77 20.29 11.36
CA SER A 113 -6.95 21.15 12.21
C SER A 113 -6.38 22.40 11.51
N GLU A 114 -6.18 22.36 10.19
CA GLU A 114 -5.69 23.52 9.41
C GLU A 114 -6.82 24.51 9.05
N LEU A 115 -8.07 24.11 9.24
CA LEU A 115 -9.26 24.95 8.99
C LEU A 115 -9.74 25.68 10.26
N GLU A 116 -9.15 25.38 11.42
CA GLU A 116 -9.41 26.02 12.72
C GLU A 116 -8.39 27.14 13.01
#